data_AF-A0A0C9U630-F1
#
_entry.id   AF-A0A0C9U630-F1
#
_cell.length_a   1.000
_cell.length_b   1.000
_cell.length_c   1.000
_cell.angle_alpha   90.00
_cell.angle_beta   90.00
_cell.angle_gamma   90.00
#
_symmetry.space_group_name_H-M   'P 1'
#
loop_
_entity.id
_entity.type
_entity.pdbx_description
1 polymer ?
#
loop_
_entity_poly.entity_id
_entity_poly.type
_entity_poly.pdbx_seq_one_letter_code
_entity_poly.pdbx_strand_id
1 'polypeptide(L)'
;MEFHLLLLDRDSEVPTPHGSTTATLSMVIGSKRWRLSEAFGIDTQSDTIPPYICVSYALGEGHIESILGAGTISDRAVPCLEAAIAANEDIQAIWTAEFCMPNNTEKKQEFNRGYVYSHAEKVIIILDESTWEAINTIIRLDSTIVSDIQSAEEESSTSRLLEIINEDLWIQSLWSYQEIVTSPMLAFVGQTKNSISVDDSSLLNHLGSYLQTFGRMNSITSFDIRKNYPFLDALEDALVDRMLAFDGGPSAFALLSGVYRRTLNGEDCFLSLINILSIEEHNLATIPPSTTTEDISILSESFLSLCERKGDFSFVFCSNRRDTRPGLMWRPAPERLRPMTIWSSFGKEQSGFRVDGGVILKDMYRLTRTTSEIEETVMNALWKKLRFPDYKEKPTLEEVGGDVLARLRVMDYTGSSVYSLWAEGFFFPQHELPSNNDDFEVEIWISTTIQWAFGAPGVAIVKSKGDGMLIQPELIPGVFVGDKIASSGMELRIVW
;
A
#
# COMPACT_ATOMS: atom_id res chain seq x y z
N MET A 1 -0.98 -23.36 -10.40
CA MET A 1 0.21 -23.00 -9.58
C MET A 1 0.31 -23.94 -8.38
N GLU A 2 1.51 -24.29 -7.88
CA GLU A 2 1.68 -25.25 -6.76
C GLU A 2 2.54 -24.69 -5.62
N PHE A 3 2.22 -25.01 -4.36
CA PHE A 3 2.99 -24.60 -3.18
C PHE A 3 3.03 -25.66 -2.07
N HIS A 4 4.00 -25.58 -1.17
CA HIS A 4 4.12 -26.53 -0.05
C HIS A 4 3.70 -25.92 1.28
N LEU A 5 3.39 -26.76 2.27
CA LEU A 5 3.17 -26.38 3.66
C LEU A 5 4.10 -27.19 4.58
N LEU A 6 4.49 -26.61 5.70
CA LEU A 6 5.04 -27.34 6.82
C LEU A 6 3.89 -27.95 7.61
N LEU A 7 3.78 -29.27 7.63
CA LEU A 7 2.72 -30.00 8.32
C LEU A 7 3.26 -30.67 9.59
N LEU A 8 2.47 -30.59 10.66
CA LEU A 8 2.72 -31.31 11.90
C LEU A 8 2.52 -32.81 11.67
N ASP A 9 3.51 -33.61 12.02
CA ASP A 9 3.40 -35.07 12.02
C ASP A 9 2.51 -35.51 13.19
N ARG A 10 1.26 -35.87 12.90
CA ARG A 10 0.35 -36.49 13.88
C ARG A 10 0.68 -37.98 13.94
N ASP A 11 1.46 -38.38 14.94
CA ASP A 11 1.75 -39.78 15.33
C ASP A 11 1.60 -40.79 14.18
N SER A 12 2.41 -40.63 13.12
CA SER A 12 2.51 -41.67 12.11
C SER A 12 3.52 -42.71 12.56
N GLU A 13 3.03 -43.79 13.18
CA GLU A 13 3.64 -45.09 12.93
C GLU A 13 3.57 -45.29 11.42
N VAL A 14 4.66 -45.01 10.72
CA VAL A 14 4.78 -45.27 9.28
C VAL A 14 4.54 -46.78 9.10
N PRO A 15 3.43 -47.23 8.49
CA PRO A 15 3.33 -48.61 8.09
C PRO A 15 4.37 -48.79 6.99
N THR A 16 5.24 -49.77 7.14
CA THR A 16 6.11 -50.21 6.05
C THR A 16 5.36 -51.23 5.21
N PRO A 17 4.83 -50.87 4.01
CA PRO A 17 4.72 -51.83 2.93
C PRO A 17 5.98 -51.69 2.07
N HIS A 18 6.69 -52.79 1.95
CA HIS A 18 7.85 -53.01 1.10
C HIS A 18 8.05 -52.04 -0.08
N GLY A 19 9.18 -51.33 -0.07
CA GLY A 19 9.89 -50.95 -1.31
C GLY A 19 9.73 -49.50 -1.77
N SER A 20 10.30 -48.54 -1.03
CA SER A 20 10.93 -47.29 -1.51
C SER A 20 11.08 -46.31 -0.32
N THR A 21 12.12 -46.47 0.49
CA THR A 21 12.42 -45.54 1.59
C THR A 21 13.25 -44.36 1.09
N THR A 22 12.59 -43.35 0.54
CA THR A 22 13.06 -41.97 0.70
C THR A 22 12.60 -41.52 2.08
N ALA A 23 13.53 -41.44 3.04
CA ALA A 23 13.22 -40.88 4.34
C ALA A 23 12.69 -39.45 4.13
N THR A 24 11.44 -39.19 4.50
CA THR A 24 10.87 -37.85 4.40
C THR A 24 11.63 -36.94 5.36
N LEU A 25 12.31 -35.93 4.82
CA LEU A 25 13.03 -34.95 5.63
C LEU A 25 12.05 -34.27 6.58
N SER A 26 12.43 -34.20 7.86
CA SER A 26 11.64 -33.56 8.90
C SER A 26 12.56 -32.77 9.83
N MET A 27 11.98 -31.78 10.50
CA MET A 27 12.67 -30.95 11.49
C MET A 27 11.84 -30.89 12.78
N VAL A 28 12.51 -30.71 13.92
CA VAL A 28 11.85 -30.54 15.21
C VAL A 28 11.93 -29.08 15.60
N ILE A 29 10.78 -28.47 15.86
CA ILE A 29 10.66 -27.08 16.32
C ILE A 29 9.84 -27.10 17.61
N GLY A 30 10.44 -26.67 18.72
CA GLY A 30 9.88 -26.89 20.05
C GLY A 30 9.73 -28.38 20.37
N SER A 31 8.52 -28.81 20.75
CA SER A 31 8.18 -30.22 21.00
C SER A 31 7.52 -30.93 19.82
N LYS A 32 7.42 -30.26 18.66
CA LYS A 32 6.65 -30.70 17.51
C LYS A 32 7.56 -31.07 16.33
N ARG A 33 7.22 -32.15 15.62
CA ARG A 33 7.91 -32.57 14.39
C ARG A 33 7.16 -32.07 13.17
N TRP A 34 7.88 -31.39 12.29
CA TRP A 34 7.36 -30.78 11.07
C TRP A 34 7.99 -31.42 9.85
N ARG A 35 7.19 -31.60 8.79
CA ARG A 35 7.67 -32.06 7.49
C ARG A 35 7.11 -31.18 6.38
N LEU A 36 7.83 -31.10 5.27
CA LEU A 36 7.27 -30.47 4.07
C LEU A 36 6.18 -31.38 3.47
N SER A 37 5.06 -30.79 3.10
CA SER A 37 3.98 -31.47 2.39
C SER A 37 4.36 -31.79 0.95
N GLU A 38 3.53 -32.56 0.27
CA GLU A 38 3.49 -32.54 -1.19
C GLU A 38 2.99 -31.18 -1.67
N ALA A 39 3.28 -30.83 -2.93
CA ALA A 39 2.86 -29.55 -3.48
C ALA A 39 1.33 -29.54 -3.67
N PHE A 40 0.66 -28.54 -3.12
CA PHE A 40 -0.77 -28.31 -3.28
C PHE A 40 -1.03 -27.50 -4.54
N GLY A 41 -1.92 -27.99 -5.41
CA GLY A 41 -2.37 -27.27 -6.59
C GLY A 41 -3.44 -26.23 -6.28
N ILE A 42 -3.22 -25.00 -6.72
CA ILE A 42 -4.17 -23.88 -6.57
C ILE A 42 -5.38 -24.00 -7.53
N ASP A 43 -5.22 -24.75 -8.64
CA ASP A 43 -6.23 -24.83 -9.72
C ASP A 43 -7.33 -25.88 -9.49
N THR A 44 -7.21 -26.68 -8.43
CA THR A 44 -8.24 -27.65 -8.06
C THR A 44 -9.21 -27.01 -7.08
N GLN A 45 -10.47 -26.81 -7.48
CA GLN A 45 -11.64 -26.60 -6.61
C GLN A 45 -11.83 -27.79 -5.67
N SER A 46 -10.86 -28.05 -4.83
CA SER A 46 -10.85 -29.18 -3.93
C SER A 46 -10.61 -28.65 -2.55
N ASP A 47 -11.45 -29.12 -1.63
CA ASP A 47 -11.39 -28.95 -0.18
C ASP A 47 -10.08 -29.53 0.43
N THR A 48 -8.93 -29.36 -0.23
CA THR A 48 -7.69 -30.13 0.02
C THR A 48 -6.56 -29.31 0.63
N ILE A 49 -6.61 -27.98 0.60
CA ILE A 49 -5.62 -27.17 1.33
C ILE A 49 -6.07 -27.16 2.80
N PRO A 50 -5.32 -27.78 3.72
CA PRO A 50 -5.67 -27.75 5.13
C PRO A 50 -5.59 -26.32 5.65
N PRO A 51 -6.38 -25.94 6.68
CA PRO A 51 -6.23 -24.64 7.30
C PRO A 51 -4.80 -24.43 7.81
N TYR A 52 -4.23 -23.27 7.51
CA TYR A 52 -2.83 -22.95 7.75
C TYR A 52 -2.66 -21.48 8.13
N ILE A 53 -1.56 -21.16 8.81
CA ILE A 53 -1.13 -19.76 8.99
C ILE A 53 0.03 -19.47 8.03
N CYS A 54 0.18 -18.19 7.67
CA CYS A 54 1.44 -17.71 7.12
C CYS A 54 2.30 -17.10 8.22
N VAL A 55 3.61 -17.31 8.15
CA VAL A 55 4.60 -16.64 9.00
C VAL A 55 5.41 -15.71 8.11
N SER A 56 5.46 -14.43 8.49
CA SER A 56 6.25 -13.42 7.79
C SER A 56 7.24 -12.72 8.71
N TYR A 57 8.43 -12.45 8.20
CA TYR A 57 9.55 -11.86 8.93
C TYR A 57 10.59 -11.31 7.94
N ALA A 58 11.45 -10.41 8.42
CA ALA A 58 12.61 -9.99 7.66
C ALA A 58 13.71 -11.07 7.68
N LEU A 59 14.33 -11.30 6.53
CA LEU A 59 15.49 -12.18 6.44
C LEU A 59 16.65 -11.59 7.25
N GLY A 60 17.35 -12.43 8.00
CA GLY A 60 18.61 -12.09 8.64
C GLY A 60 19.77 -12.05 7.65
N GLU A 61 20.89 -11.46 8.08
CA GLU A 61 22.11 -11.38 7.28
C GLU A 61 22.79 -12.75 7.11
N GLY A 62 22.57 -13.66 8.07
CA GLY A 62 23.12 -15.01 8.06
C GLY A 62 22.27 -15.99 7.26
N HIS A 63 22.93 -17.04 6.74
CA HIS A 63 22.29 -18.13 6.03
C HIS A 63 22.76 -19.47 6.61
N ILE A 64 21.85 -20.43 6.71
CA ILE A 64 22.10 -21.79 7.20
C ILE A 64 21.56 -22.81 6.20
N GLU A 65 22.09 -24.04 6.22
CA GLU A 65 21.55 -25.12 5.39
C GLU A 65 20.18 -25.58 5.91
N SER A 66 19.23 -25.72 5.00
CA SER A 66 17.90 -26.20 5.29
C SER A 66 17.90 -27.71 5.52
N ILE A 67 17.46 -28.12 6.71
CA ILE A 67 17.26 -29.54 7.08
C ILE A 67 16.18 -30.20 6.19
N LEU A 68 15.27 -29.41 5.60
CA LEU A 68 14.20 -29.88 4.74
C LEU A 68 14.57 -29.92 3.25
N GLY A 69 15.84 -29.67 2.90
CA GLY A 69 16.33 -29.74 1.52
C GLY A 69 15.97 -28.51 0.67
N ALA A 70 15.63 -27.38 1.29
CA ALA A 70 15.35 -26.12 0.60
C ALA A 70 16.62 -25.35 0.13
N GLY A 71 17.81 -25.95 0.23
CA GLY A 71 19.08 -25.26 -0.01
C GLY A 71 19.50 -24.45 1.22
N THR A 72 19.85 -23.18 1.05
CA THR A 72 20.18 -22.25 2.15
C THR A 72 18.97 -21.38 2.49
N ILE A 73 18.69 -21.23 3.78
CA ILE A 73 17.62 -20.38 4.32
C ILE A 73 18.23 -19.32 5.26
N SER A 74 17.51 -18.24 5.52
CA SER A 74 17.91 -17.27 6.53
C SER A 74 18.07 -17.92 7.91
N ASP A 75 19.09 -17.47 8.66
CA ASP A 75 19.32 -17.82 10.06
C ASP A 75 18.17 -17.44 11.01
N ARG A 76 17.32 -16.48 10.61
CA ARG A 76 16.09 -16.10 11.34
C ARG A 76 14.91 -17.03 11.09
N ALA A 77 14.96 -17.90 10.08
CA ALA A 77 13.80 -18.71 9.68
C ALA A 77 13.31 -19.64 10.80
N VAL A 78 14.22 -20.37 11.46
CA VAL A 78 13.87 -21.30 12.54
C VAL A 78 13.39 -20.55 13.80
N PRO A 79 14.10 -19.53 14.32
CA PRO A 79 13.61 -18.73 15.44
C PRO A 79 12.23 -18.09 15.22
N CYS A 80 11.95 -17.58 14.01
CA CYS A 80 10.66 -16.99 13.71
C CYS A 80 9.53 -18.03 13.68
N LEU A 81 9.80 -19.22 13.17
CA LEU A 81 8.85 -20.34 13.26
C LEU A 81 8.60 -20.77 14.71
N GLU A 82 9.64 -20.80 15.56
CA GLU A 82 9.47 -21.09 17.00
C GLU A 82 8.56 -20.08 17.68
N ALA A 83 8.76 -18.78 17.41
CA ALA A 83 7.92 -17.71 17.94
C ALA A 83 6.46 -17.83 17.46
N ALA A 84 6.26 -18.09 16.17
CA ALA A 84 4.92 -18.27 15.59
C ALA A 84 4.18 -19.48 16.19
N ILE A 85 4.86 -20.61 16.36
CA ILE A 85 4.28 -21.83 16.96
C ILE A 85 3.96 -21.59 18.44
N ALA A 86 4.82 -20.88 19.17
CA ALA A 86 4.56 -20.54 20.57
C ALA A 86 3.37 -19.59 20.72
N ALA A 87 3.14 -18.70 19.77
CA ALA A 87 1.99 -17.79 19.75
C ALA A 87 0.68 -18.47 19.31
N ASN A 88 0.74 -19.67 18.72
CA ASN A 88 -0.41 -20.38 18.19
C ASN A 88 -0.24 -21.91 18.37
N GLU A 89 -0.50 -22.40 19.59
CA GLU A 89 -0.22 -23.79 19.96
C GLU A 89 -1.08 -24.82 19.21
N ASP A 90 -2.24 -24.45 18.68
CA ASP A 90 -3.16 -25.37 18.00
C ASP A 90 -2.84 -25.58 16.50
N ILE A 91 -1.77 -24.96 16.02
CA ILE A 91 -1.41 -24.99 14.61
C ILE A 91 -1.00 -26.38 14.08
N GLN A 92 -1.47 -26.69 12.88
CA GLN A 92 -1.23 -27.95 12.17
C GLN A 92 -0.47 -27.77 10.85
N ALA A 93 -0.59 -26.61 10.22
CA ALA A 93 0.03 -26.29 8.95
C ALA A 93 0.56 -24.85 8.94
N ILE A 94 1.78 -24.66 8.45
CA ILE A 94 2.44 -23.35 8.35
C ILE A 94 2.93 -23.15 6.92
N TRP A 95 2.73 -21.95 6.39
CA TRP A 95 3.41 -21.46 5.20
C TRP A 95 4.45 -20.40 5.57
N THR A 96 5.66 -20.51 5.01
CA THR A 96 6.69 -19.47 5.09
C THR A 96 7.52 -19.51 3.81
N ALA A 97 7.89 -18.33 3.31
CA ALA A 97 8.55 -18.20 2.01
C ALA A 97 9.84 -19.05 1.91
N GLU A 98 10.62 -19.13 2.99
CA GLU A 98 11.91 -19.83 3.01
C GLU A 98 11.83 -21.35 2.78
N PHE A 99 10.74 -21.98 3.22
CA PHE A 99 10.58 -23.43 3.09
C PHE A 99 9.56 -23.83 2.03
N CYS A 100 8.57 -22.97 1.78
CA CYS A 100 7.37 -23.32 1.03
C CYS A 100 7.36 -22.77 -0.40
N MET A 101 8.25 -21.83 -0.74
CA MET A 101 8.36 -21.34 -2.11
C MET A 101 9.08 -22.35 -3.02
N PRO A 102 8.66 -22.47 -4.29
CA PRO A 102 9.35 -23.32 -5.25
C PRO A 102 10.83 -22.93 -5.39
N ASN A 103 11.76 -23.89 -5.47
CA ASN A 103 13.19 -23.56 -5.62
C ASN A 103 13.58 -23.13 -7.05
N ASN A 104 12.73 -23.41 -8.05
CA ASN A 104 12.95 -23.01 -9.44
C ASN A 104 12.60 -21.52 -9.63
N THR A 105 13.55 -20.72 -10.11
CA THR A 105 13.42 -19.27 -10.39
C THR A 105 12.24 -18.92 -11.29
N GLU A 106 11.96 -19.72 -12.32
CA GLU A 106 10.81 -19.49 -13.22
C GLU A 106 9.49 -19.65 -12.44
N LYS A 107 9.38 -20.73 -11.66
CA LYS A 107 8.21 -20.98 -10.81
C LYS A 107 8.07 -19.97 -9.66
N LYS A 108 9.18 -19.41 -9.15
CA LYS A 108 9.16 -18.34 -8.14
C LYS A 108 8.55 -17.06 -8.69
N GLN A 109 8.83 -16.72 -9.95
CA GLN A 109 8.33 -15.50 -10.59
C GLN A 109 6.82 -15.58 -10.88
N GLU A 110 6.33 -16.75 -11.23
CA GLU A 110 4.91 -16.99 -11.43
C GLU A 110 4.14 -17.13 -10.10
N PHE A 111 4.82 -17.18 -8.95
CA PHE A 111 4.19 -17.48 -7.67
C PHE A 111 3.41 -16.29 -7.09
N ASN A 112 2.09 -16.43 -7.03
CA ASN A 112 1.22 -15.44 -6.41
C ASN A 112 1.21 -15.61 -4.88
N ARG A 113 2.10 -14.88 -4.22
CA ARG A 113 2.17 -14.82 -2.75
C ARG A 113 0.89 -14.23 -2.15
N GLY A 114 0.22 -13.29 -2.81
CA GLY A 114 -1.00 -12.65 -2.33
C GLY A 114 -2.17 -13.63 -2.17
N TYR A 115 -2.26 -14.60 -3.09
CA TYR A 115 -3.21 -15.71 -2.97
C TYR A 115 -2.98 -16.54 -1.70
N VAL A 116 -1.72 -16.86 -1.38
CA VAL A 116 -1.39 -17.65 -0.20
C VAL A 116 -1.75 -16.89 1.09
N TYR A 117 -1.39 -15.62 1.19
CA TYR A 117 -1.73 -14.82 2.38
C TYR A 117 -3.23 -14.63 2.58
N SER A 118 -3.99 -14.46 1.49
CA SER A 118 -5.46 -14.28 1.54
C SER A 118 -6.24 -15.53 1.91
N HIS A 119 -5.67 -16.72 1.70
CA HIS A 119 -6.31 -18.00 2.02
C HIS A 119 -5.81 -18.62 3.33
N ALA A 120 -4.86 -17.99 4.00
CA ALA A 120 -4.43 -18.41 5.34
C ALA A 120 -5.52 -18.07 6.38
N GLU A 121 -5.60 -18.84 7.47
CA GLU A 121 -6.47 -18.48 8.60
C GLU A 121 -6.01 -17.18 9.27
N LYS A 122 -4.69 -16.98 9.30
CA LYS A 122 -4.03 -15.83 9.91
C LYS A 122 -2.64 -15.67 9.32
N VAL A 123 -2.15 -14.44 9.29
CA VAL A 123 -0.76 -14.14 9.02
C VAL A 123 -0.10 -13.60 10.29
N ILE A 124 0.92 -14.28 10.77
CA ILE A 124 1.70 -13.90 11.94
C ILE A 124 2.98 -13.21 11.46
N ILE A 125 3.10 -11.94 11.81
CA ILE A 125 4.28 -11.11 11.59
C ILE A 125 5.21 -11.25 12.78
N ILE A 126 6.42 -11.71 12.54
CA ILE A 126 7.48 -11.81 13.53
C ILE A 126 8.42 -10.62 13.38
N LEU A 127 8.41 -9.74 14.39
CA LEU A 127 9.25 -8.56 14.44
C LEU A 127 10.59 -8.87 15.12
N ASP A 128 11.62 -8.09 14.78
CA ASP A 128 12.89 -8.14 15.49
C ASP A 128 12.72 -7.88 16.99
N GLU A 129 13.62 -8.43 17.80
CA GLU A 129 13.57 -8.30 19.26
C GLU A 129 13.54 -6.83 19.70
N SER A 130 14.35 -5.98 19.07
CA SER A 130 14.41 -4.54 19.38
C SER A 130 13.12 -3.82 19.01
N THR A 131 12.59 -4.08 17.81
CA THR A 131 11.30 -3.55 17.33
C THR A 131 10.15 -3.96 18.24
N TRP A 132 10.13 -5.23 18.64
CA TRP A 132 9.09 -5.76 19.52
C TRP A 132 9.16 -5.18 20.93
N GLU A 133 10.36 -4.98 21.47
CA GLU A 133 10.54 -4.30 22.75
C GLU A 133 10.03 -2.86 22.69
N ALA A 134 10.31 -2.14 21.60
CA ALA A 134 9.79 -0.79 21.38
C ALA A 134 8.26 -0.76 21.32
N ILE A 135 7.64 -1.68 20.57
CA ILE A 135 6.17 -1.81 20.50
C ILE A 135 5.58 -2.17 21.86
N ASN A 136 6.14 -3.14 22.59
CA ASN A 136 5.68 -3.49 23.93
C ASN A 136 5.78 -2.31 24.89
N THR A 137 6.83 -1.51 24.77
CA THR A 137 6.98 -0.29 25.56
C THR A 137 5.86 0.68 25.24
N ILE A 138 5.57 0.93 23.97
CA ILE A 138 4.43 1.76 23.53
C ILE A 138 3.09 1.22 24.06
N ILE A 139 2.85 -0.10 24.01
CA ILE A 139 1.62 -0.72 24.49
C ILE A 139 1.46 -0.55 26.01
N ARG A 140 2.55 -0.65 26.77
CA ARG A 140 2.56 -0.50 28.24
C ARG A 140 2.46 0.96 28.68
N LEU A 141 2.95 1.88 27.86
CA LEU A 141 2.79 3.31 28.05
C LEU A 141 1.33 3.68 27.75
N ASP A 142 0.47 3.53 28.75
CA ASP A 142 -0.90 4.02 28.67
C ASP A 142 -0.88 5.52 28.33
N SER A 143 -1.85 5.96 27.53
CA SER A 143 -2.03 7.34 27.05
C SER A 143 -2.04 8.40 28.16
N THR A 144 -2.26 7.99 29.41
CA THR A 144 -2.25 8.83 30.62
C THR A 144 -0.87 9.07 31.23
N ILE A 145 0.15 8.26 30.92
CA ILE A 145 1.49 8.34 31.56
C ILE A 145 2.43 9.24 30.76
N VAL A 146 2.25 9.31 29.44
CA VAL A 146 3.14 10.08 28.56
C VAL A 146 3.05 11.59 28.89
N SER A 147 1.94 12.08 29.48
CA SER A 147 1.78 13.49 29.88
C SER A 147 2.73 13.97 30.98
N ASP A 148 3.42 13.06 31.68
CA ASP A 148 4.36 13.39 32.77
C ASP A 148 5.84 13.40 32.35
N ILE A 149 6.13 13.24 31.04
CA ILE A 149 7.48 13.32 30.51
C ILE A 149 7.97 14.78 30.59
N GLN A 150 8.84 15.06 31.57
CA GLN A 150 9.34 16.42 31.87
C GLN A 150 10.85 16.57 31.65
N SER A 151 11.57 15.50 31.29
CA SER A 151 13.03 15.53 31.14
C SER A 151 13.52 15.28 29.70
N ALA A 152 14.62 15.94 29.33
CA ALA A 152 15.25 15.78 28.01
C ALA A 152 15.85 14.38 27.77
N GLU A 153 16.19 13.65 28.84
CA GLU A 153 16.63 12.24 28.74
C GLU A 153 15.47 11.32 28.36
N GLU A 154 14.27 11.56 28.89
CA GLU A 154 13.07 10.81 28.53
C GLU A 154 12.55 11.16 27.12
N GLU A 155 12.68 12.42 26.68
CA GLU A 155 12.36 12.85 25.31
C GLU A 155 13.21 12.11 24.27
N SER A 156 14.54 12.04 24.48
CA SER A 156 15.47 11.25 23.66
C SER A 156 15.12 9.75 23.67
N SER A 157 14.64 9.23 24.80
CA SER A 157 14.19 7.84 24.88
C SER A 157 12.89 7.58 24.11
N THR A 158 11.97 8.55 24.04
CA THR A 158 10.70 8.40 23.31
C THR A 158 10.86 8.47 21.78
N SER A 159 11.75 9.34 21.28
CA SER A 159 12.05 9.39 19.84
C SER A 159 12.77 8.12 19.39
N ARG A 160 13.63 7.55 20.26
CA ARG A 160 14.34 6.30 19.96
C ARG A 160 13.40 5.12 19.69
N LEU A 161 12.26 5.05 20.38
CA LEU A 161 11.26 4.00 20.10
C LEU A 161 10.74 4.08 18.66
N LEU A 162 10.48 5.29 18.16
CA LEU A 162 10.00 5.51 16.80
C LEU A 162 11.08 5.19 15.76
N GLU A 163 12.34 5.56 16.05
CA GLU A 163 13.48 5.21 15.20
C GLU A 163 13.64 3.71 15.06
N ILE A 164 13.62 2.96 16.17
CA ILE A 164 13.76 1.50 16.15
C ILE A 164 12.69 0.86 15.26
N ILE A 165 11.43 1.27 15.41
CA ILE A 165 10.33 0.70 14.60
C ILE A 165 10.47 1.10 13.13
N ASN A 166 10.88 2.35 12.85
CA ASN A 166 11.13 2.80 11.49
C ASN A 166 12.33 2.11 10.82
N GLU A 167 13.32 1.67 11.60
CA GLU A 167 14.53 0.97 11.16
C GLU A 167 14.30 -0.54 10.91
N ASP A 168 13.16 -1.09 11.31
CA ASP A 168 12.86 -2.51 11.14
C ASP A 168 12.76 -2.92 9.66
N LEU A 169 13.57 -3.91 9.27
CA LEU A 169 13.68 -4.36 7.88
C LEU A 169 12.38 -4.94 7.32
N TRP A 170 11.51 -5.53 8.15
CA TRP A 170 10.23 -6.05 7.69
C TRP A 170 9.29 -4.88 7.40
N ILE A 171 9.23 -3.89 8.31
CA ILE A 171 8.40 -2.69 8.15
C ILE A 171 8.80 -1.89 6.89
N GLN A 172 10.10 -1.82 6.60
CA GLN A 172 10.62 -1.16 5.39
C GLN A 172 10.35 -1.94 4.11
N SER A 173 10.15 -3.25 4.19
CA SER A 173 10.04 -4.11 3.02
C SER A 173 8.82 -3.77 2.19
N LEU A 174 9.01 -3.68 0.87
CA LEU A 174 7.92 -3.58 -0.10
C LEU A 174 6.86 -4.69 0.04
N TRP A 175 7.29 -5.89 0.41
CA TRP A 175 6.43 -7.07 0.52
C TRP A 175 5.52 -7.01 1.74
N SER A 176 5.90 -6.27 2.79
CA SER A 176 5.07 -6.10 4.00
C SER A 176 3.69 -5.53 3.69
N TYR A 177 3.59 -4.64 2.69
CA TYR A 177 2.31 -4.06 2.31
C TYR A 177 1.37 -5.14 1.77
N GLN A 178 1.82 -5.96 0.81
CA GLN A 178 1.04 -7.09 0.29
C GLN A 178 0.65 -8.04 1.42
N GLU A 179 1.60 -8.40 2.28
CA GLU A 179 1.35 -9.29 3.42
C GLU A 179 0.25 -8.72 4.33
N ILE A 180 0.29 -7.43 4.65
CA ILE A 180 -0.73 -6.77 5.48
C ILE A 180 -2.10 -6.74 4.78
N VAL A 181 -2.18 -6.18 3.57
CA VAL A 181 -3.48 -5.87 2.94
C VAL A 181 -4.20 -7.10 2.39
N THR A 182 -3.47 -8.19 2.11
CA THR A 182 -4.07 -9.43 1.63
C THR A 182 -4.46 -10.38 2.75
N SER A 183 -4.05 -10.11 3.99
CA SER A 183 -4.31 -10.99 5.12
C SER A 183 -5.74 -10.88 5.64
N PRO A 184 -6.48 -12.00 5.82
CA PRO A 184 -7.80 -11.97 6.43
C PRO A 184 -7.73 -11.63 7.93
N MET A 185 -6.65 -12.06 8.61
CA MET A 185 -6.38 -11.73 10.01
C MET A 185 -4.88 -11.55 10.22
N LEU A 186 -4.47 -10.53 10.98
CA LEU A 186 -3.07 -10.30 11.34
C LEU A 186 -2.81 -10.50 12.84
N ALA A 187 -1.58 -10.91 13.14
CA ALA A 187 -0.99 -10.84 14.47
C ALA A 187 0.47 -10.40 14.37
N PHE A 188 0.90 -9.62 15.35
CA PHE A 188 2.28 -9.24 15.57
C PHE A 188 2.81 -9.96 16.80
N VAL A 189 4.00 -10.51 16.69
CA VAL A 189 4.68 -11.26 17.75
C VAL A 189 6.18 -10.93 17.68
N GLY A 190 6.85 -10.83 18.82
CA GLY A 190 8.31 -10.73 18.85
C GLY A 190 8.99 -12.06 18.56
N GLN A 191 10.19 -12.02 17.99
CA GLN A 191 10.99 -13.21 17.76
C GLN A 191 11.32 -13.98 19.06
N THR A 192 11.26 -13.35 20.23
CA THR A 192 11.48 -14.02 21.52
C THR A 192 10.32 -14.93 21.89
N LYS A 193 10.66 -16.13 22.36
CA LYS A 193 9.70 -17.15 22.79
C LYS A 193 8.81 -16.60 23.92
N ASN A 194 7.49 -16.83 23.80
CA ASN A 194 6.44 -16.35 24.72
C ASN A 194 6.11 -14.86 24.63
N SER A 195 6.44 -14.21 23.52
CA SER A 195 5.90 -12.88 23.21
C SER A 195 4.38 -12.91 23.13
N ILE A 196 3.72 -11.92 23.73
CA ILE A 196 2.26 -11.76 23.67
C ILE A 196 1.88 -11.41 22.23
N SER A 197 0.93 -12.12 21.64
CA SER A 197 0.44 -11.74 20.31
C SER A 197 -0.44 -10.49 20.41
N VAL A 198 -0.22 -9.53 19.52
CA VAL A 198 -1.01 -8.30 19.40
C VAL A 198 -1.68 -8.28 18.03
N ASP A 199 -2.99 -8.07 17.97
CA ASP A 199 -3.71 -7.91 16.70
C ASP A 199 -3.47 -6.53 16.07
N ASP A 200 -3.78 -6.42 14.79
CA ASP A 200 -3.62 -5.20 13.99
C ASP A 200 -4.34 -3.97 14.56
N SER A 201 -5.56 -4.15 15.08
CA SER A 201 -6.41 -3.07 15.57
C SER A 201 -5.88 -2.52 16.89
N SER A 202 -5.44 -3.41 17.77
CA SER A 202 -4.75 -3.08 19.01
C SER A 202 -3.44 -2.34 18.72
N LEU A 203 -2.60 -2.88 17.82
CA LEU A 203 -1.33 -2.24 17.44
C LEU A 203 -1.55 -0.83 16.89
N LEU A 204 -2.49 -0.66 15.94
CA LEU A 204 -2.79 0.63 15.34
C LEU A 204 -3.29 1.65 16.38
N ASN A 205 -4.16 1.23 17.31
CA ASN A 205 -4.67 2.11 18.35
C ASN A 205 -3.56 2.59 19.31
N HIS A 206 -2.70 1.67 19.78
CA HIS A 206 -1.60 2.01 20.66
C HIS A 206 -0.57 2.91 19.97
N LEU A 207 -0.20 2.58 18.73
CA LEU A 207 0.74 3.38 17.94
C LEU A 207 0.19 4.78 17.63
N GLY A 208 -1.06 4.86 17.15
CA GLY A 208 -1.70 6.14 16.82
C GLY A 208 -1.88 7.04 18.06
N SER A 209 -2.22 6.46 19.21
CA SER A 209 -2.28 7.18 20.49
C SER A 209 -0.92 7.72 20.90
N TYR A 210 0.13 6.90 20.78
CA TYR A 210 1.50 7.30 21.09
C TYR A 210 1.98 8.42 20.16
N LEU A 211 1.80 8.28 18.85
CA LEU A 211 2.19 9.29 17.85
C LEU A 211 1.44 10.60 18.01
N GLN A 212 0.14 10.55 18.33
CA GLN A 212 -0.63 11.75 18.65
C GLN A 212 -0.04 12.48 19.87
N THR A 213 0.35 11.74 20.89
CA THR A 213 0.86 12.30 22.14
C THR A 213 2.28 12.85 21.97
N PHE A 214 3.16 12.07 21.33
CA PHE A 214 4.49 12.48 20.92
C PHE A 214 4.45 13.75 20.06
N GLY A 215 3.52 13.81 19.10
CA GLY A 215 3.30 14.98 18.25
C GLY A 215 2.96 16.25 19.03
N ARG A 216 2.07 16.13 20.03
CA ARG A 216 1.68 17.26 20.89
C ARG A 216 2.83 17.77 21.76
N MET A 217 3.64 16.88 22.32
CA MET A 217 4.76 17.24 23.20
C MET A 217 5.90 17.92 22.43
N ASN A 218 6.22 17.39 21.26
CA ASN A 218 7.35 17.85 20.46
C ASN A 218 6.96 18.95 19.46
N SER A 219 5.70 19.40 19.46
CA SER A 219 5.16 20.35 18.48
C SER A 219 5.39 19.90 17.03
N ILE A 220 5.35 18.59 16.77
CA ILE A 220 5.47 18.02 15.44
C ILE A 220 4.11 17.56 14.92
N THR A 221 3.88 17.73 13.62
CA THR A 221 2.65 17.35 12.95
C THR A 221 2.74 15.95 12.34
N SER A 222 1.63 15.40 11.85
CA SER A 222 1.64 14.14 11.08
C SER A 222 2.52 14.24 9.82
N PHE A 223 2.66 15.44 9.26
CA PHE A 223 3.59 15.69 8.15
C PHE A 223 5.04 15.54 8.56
N ASP A 224 5.39 15.98 9.77
CA ASP A 224 6.73 15.84 10.31
C ASP A 224 7.04 14.39 10.67
N ILE A 225 6.06 13.66 11.24
CA ILE A 225 6.15 12.21 11.48
C ILE A 225 6.42 11.49 10.16
N ARG A 226 5.66 11.77 9.11
CA ARG A 226 5.88 11.18 7.78
C ARG A 226 7.27 11.44 7.22
N LYS A 227 7.78 12.66 7.41
CA LYS A 227 9.11 13.05 6.94
C LYS A 227 10.23 12.36 7.73
N ASN A 228 10.07 12.26 9.04
CA ASN A 228 11.13 11.79 9.95
C ASN A 228 11.10 10.26 10.16
N TYR A 229 9.92 9.65 10.07
CA TYR A 229 9.65 8.22 10.29
C TYR A 229 8.79 7.64 9.15
N PRO A 230 9.27 7.68 7.90
CA PRO A 230 8.46 7.38 6.71
C PRO A 230 7.92 5.95 6.66
N PHE A 231 8.65 4.97 7.19
CA PHE A 231 8.24 3.56 7.16
C PHE A 231 7.28 3.20 8.30
N LEU A 232 7.46 3.83 9.46
CA LEU A 232 6.48 3.75 10.54
C LEU A 232 5.13 4.33 10.10
N ASP A 233 5.14 5.53 9.53
CA ASP A 233 3.92 6.16 9.01
C ASP A 233 3.32 5.34 7.86
N ALA A 234 4.16 4.68 7.05
CA ALA A 234 3.69 3.76 6.02
C ALA A 234 3.00 2.54 6.63
N LEU A 235 3.52 1.98 7.74
CA LEU A 235 2.91 0.86 8.47
C LEU A 235 1.50 1.22 8.96
N GLU A 236 1.33 2.39 9.58
CA GLU A 236 0.00 2.87 9.97
C GLU A 236 -0.96 2.95 8.78
N ASP A 237 -0.53 3.55 7.66
CA ASP A 237 -1.35 3.65 6.46
C ASP A 237 -1.72 2.24 5.91
N ALA A 238 -0.81 1.25 5.96
CA ALA A 238 -1.11 -0.12 5.50
C ALA A 238 -2.10 -0.86 6.42
N LEU A 239 -2.00 -0.66 7.73
CA LEU A 239 -2.96 -1.20 8.69
C LEU A 239 -4.35 -0.58 8.47
N VAL A 240 -4.40 0.73 8.24
CA VAL A 240 -5.63 1.45 7.89
C VAL A 240 -6.20 0.94 6.57
N ASP A 241 -5.39 0.80 5.52
CA ASP A 241 -5.82 0.30 4.21
C ASP A 241 -6.45 -1.10 4.33
N ARG A 242 -5.85 -1.99 5.12
CA ARG A 242 -6.41 -3.32 5.38
C ARG A 242 -7.73 -3.25 6.15
N MET A 243 -7.83 -2.40 7.17
CA MET A 243 -9.06 -2.24 7.96
C MET A 243 -10.19 -1.58 7.17
N LEU A 244 -9.85 -0.74 6.20
CA LEU A 244 -10.78 -0.04 5.32
C LEU A 244 -11.02 -0.75 3.99
N ALA A 245 -10.30 -1.84 3.72
CA ALA A 245 -10.56 -2.73 2.60
C ALA A 245 -11.94 -3.39 2.83
N PHE A 246 -12.99 -2.73 2.35
CA PHE A 246 -14.32 -3.30 2.19
C PHE A 246 -14.24 -4.52 1.24
N ASP A 247 -15.36 -5.24 1.02
CA ASP A 247 -15.47 -6.46 0.19
C ASP A 247 -14.83 -6.46 -1.23
N GLY A 248 -14.21 -5.37 -1.70
CA GLY A 248 -13.47 -5.27 -2.96
C GLY A 248 -12.00 -4.83 -2.86
N GLY A 249 -11.43 -4.68 -1.66
CA GLY A 249 -10.04 -4.23 -1.47
C GLY A 249 -9.82 -2.72 -1.66
N PRO A 250 -8.58 -2.24 -1.47
CA PRO A 250 -8.19 -0.85 -1.72
C PRO A 250 -8.07 -0.55 -3.23
N SER A 251 -8.34 0.71 -3.62
CA SER A 251 -8.20 1.16 -5.02
C SER A 251 -6.77 0.98 -5.56
N ALA A 252 -6.62 0.87 -6.87
CA ALA A 252 -5.33 0.84 -7.57
C ALA A 252 -4.46 2.06 -7.21
N PHE A 253 -5.05 3.23 -7.03
CA PHE A 253 -4.34 4.42 -6.55
C PHE A 253 -3.84 4.26 -5.11
N ALA A 254 -4.67 3.73 -4.21
CA ALA A 254 -4.28 3.47 -2.82
C ALA A 254 -3.17 2.41 -2.75
N LEU A 255 -3.31 1.32 -3.50
CA LEU A 255 -2.28 0.27 -3.65
C LEU A 255 -0.95 0.84 -4.13
N LEU A 256 -0.96 1.61 -5.22
CA LEU A 256 0.24 2.28 -5.74
C LEU A 256 0.87 3.20 -4.67
N SER A 257 0.05 3.94 -3.94
CA SER A 257 0.50 4.86 -2.90
C SER A 257 1.13 4.14 -1.72
N GLY A 258 0.50 3.08 -1.20
CA GLY A 258 1.00 2.30 -0.06
C GLY A 258 2.30 1.54 -0.38
N VAL A 259 2.42 1.03 -1.61
CA VAL A 259 3.57 0.27 -2.09
C VAL A 259 4.74 1.20 -2.45
N TYR A 260 4.48 2.32 -3.13
CA TYR A 260 5.53 3.30 -3.53
C TYR A 260 6.34 3.82 -2.32
N ARG A 261 5.71 3.91 -1.16
CA ARG A 261 6.38 4.35 0.09
C ARG A 261 7.40 3.36 0.65
N ARG A 262 7.42 2.13 0.14
CA ARG A 262 8.26 1.02 0.62
C ARG A 262 9.22 0.49 -0.43
N THR A 263 9.25 1.08 -1.63
CA THR A 263 10.22 0.69 -2.66
C THR A 263 11.61 1.20 -2.28
N LEU A 264 12.36 0.38 -1.55
CA LEU A 264 13.79 0.59 -1.34
C LEU A 264 14.55 0.31 -2.65
N ASN A 265 15.60 1.09 -2.93
CA ASN A 265 16.62 0.79 -3.94
C ASN A 265 16.14 0.50 -5.38
N GLY A 266 14.94 0.96 -5.75
CA GLY A 266 14.41 0.77 -7.10
C GLY A 266 13.89 -0.63 -7.38
N GLU A 267 13.46 -1.38 -6.36
CA GLU A 267 12.69 -2.61 -6.53
C GLU A 267 11.40 -2.35 -7.33
N ASP A 268 11.07 -3.26 -8.26
CA ASP A 268 9.88 -3.16 -9.09
C ASP A 268 8.65 -3.70 -8.37
N CYS A 269 7.71 -2.80 -8.11
CA CYS A 269 6.59 -3.10 -7.25
C CYS A 269 5.38 -3.75 -7.91
N PHE A 270 5.37 -3.83 -9.23
CA PHE A 270 4.23 -4.33 -9.99
C PHE A 270 3.92 -5.80 -9.71
N LEU A 271 4.90 -6.64 -9.39
CA LEU A 271 4.64 -8.03 -8.98
C LEU A 271 3.79 -8.08 -7.70
N SER A 272 4.14 -7.27 -6.71
CA SER A 272 3.37 -7.14 -5.47
C SER A 272 1.95 -6.65 -5.76
N LEU A 273 1.81 -5.59 -6.56
CA LEU A 273 0.50 -5.03 -6.94
C LEU A 273 -0.37 -6.03 -7.72
N ILE A 274 0.21 -6.75 -8.68
CA ILE A 274 -0.48 -7.79 -9.45
C ILE A 274 -0.93 -8.92 -8.53
N ASN A 275 -0.10 -9.36 -7.59
CA ASN A 275 -0.46 -10.39 -6.62
C ASN A 275 -1.63 -9.98 -5.74
N ILE A 276 -1.66 -8.73 -5.27
CA ILE A 276 -2.78 -8.18 -4.48
C ILE A 276 -4.07 -8.15 -5.31
N LEU A 277 -3.99 -7.69 -6.56
CA LEU A 277 -5.16 -7.58 -7.42
C LEU A 277 -5.65 -8.94 -7.96
N SER A 278 -4.82 -9.97 -8.03
CA SER A 278 -5.19 -11.26 -8.63
C SER A 278 -5.63 -12.34 -7.62
N ILE A 279 -5.88 -11.97 -6.35
CA ILE A 279 -6.31 -12.89 -5.29
C ILE A 279 -7.52 -13.75 -5.68
N GLU A 280 -8.54 -13.14 -6.28
CA GLU A 280 -9.81 -13.81 -6.63
C GLU A 280 -9.79 -14.45 -8.03
N GLU A 281 -8.80 -14.12 -8.86
CA GLU A 281 -8.72 -14.57 -10.24
C GLU A 281 -7.72 -15.74 -10.38
N HIS A 282 -8.13 -16.95 -9.95
CA HIS A 282 -7.31 -18.17 -9.96
C HIS A 282 -6.58 -18.45 -11.30
N ASN A 283 -7.08 -17.96 -12.44
CA ASN A 283 -6.60 -18.31 -13.79
C ASN A 283 -5.84 -17.18 -14.52
N LEU A 284 -5.65 -16.00 -13.94
CA LEU A 284 -5.17 -14.81 -14.69
C LEU A 284 -3.79 -14.31 -14.31
N ALA A 285 -3.13 -14.90 -13.31
CA ALA A 285 -1.70 -14.72 -13.09
C ALA A 285 -0.85 -15.52 -14.11
N THR A 286 -1.26 -15.55 -15.38
CA THR A 286 -0.28 -15.81 -16.45
C THR A 286 0.40 -14.48 -16.73
N ILE A 287 1.32 -14.09 -15.82
CA ILE A 287 2.48 -13.32 -16.27
C ILE A 287 3.06 -14.17 -17.40
N PRO A 288 3.18 -13.66 -18.64
CA PRO A 288 3.61 -14.50 -19.76
C PRO A 288 4.89 -15.26 -19.35
N PRO A 289 4.99 -16.59 -19.57
CA PRO A 289 6.12 -17.41 -19.12
C PRO A 289 7.46 -16.99 -19.74
N SER A 290 7.46 -16.02 -20.65
CA SER A 290 8.63 -15.40 -21.28
C SER A 290 8.96 -14.00 -20.75
N THR A 291 8.25 -13.49 -19.75
CA THR A 291 8.51 -12.16 -19.19
C THR A 291 9.69 -12.28 -18.25
N THR A 292 10.89 -11.96 -18.73
CA THR A 292 11.96 -11.63 -17.79
C THR A 292 11.44 -10.48 -16.93
N THR A 293 11.52 -10.61 -15.61
CA THR A 293 11.22 -9.56 -14.60
C THR A 293 12.04 -8.27 -14.79
N GLU A 294 12.77 -8.14 -15.88
CA GLU A 294 13.62 -7.01 -16.23
C GLU A 294 12.87 -5.93 -17.04
N ASP A 295 11.72 -6.24 -17.66
CA ASP A 295 10.95 -5.23 -18.40
C ASP A 295 9.76 -4.69 -17.59
N ILE A 296 10.04 -3.60 -16.87
CA ILE A 296 9.05 -2.83 -16.11
C ILE A 296 7.83 -2.42 -16.92
N SER A 297 7.96 -2.23 -18.25
CA SER A 297 6.86 -1.85 -19.12
C SER A 297 5.82 -2.96 -19.23
N ILE A 298 6.26 -4.22 -19.30
CA ILE A 298 5.35 -5.36 -19.40
C ILE A 298 4.60 -5.57 -18.08
N LEU A 299 5.29 -5.46 -16.94
CA LEU A 299 4.67 -5.57 -15.63
C LEU A 299 3.70 -4.41 -15.36
N SER A 300 4.08 -3.18 -15.73
CA SER A 300 3.23 -1.99 -15.63
C SER A 300 1.98 -2.13 -16.51
N GLU A 301 2.13 -2.57 -17.77
CA GLU A 301 0.99 -2.83 -18.66
C GLU A 301 0.06 -3.93 -18.11
N SER A 302 0.64 -4.98 -17.52
CA SER A 302 -0.13 -6.07 -16.90
C SER A 302 -0.94 -5.56 -15.71
N PHE A 303 -0.34 -4.73 -14.86
CA PHE A 303 -1.03 -4.06 -13.75
C PHE A 303 -2.16 -3.14 -14.25
N LEU A 304 -1.88 -2.26 -15.22
CA LEU A 304 -2.88 -1.36 -15.79
C LEU A 304 -4.06 -2.12 -16.40
N SER A 305 -3.77 -3.18 -17.17
CA SER A 305 -4.78 -4.04 -17.78
C SER A 305 -5.64 -4.74 -16.73
N LEU A 306 -5.04 -5.23 -15.64
CA LEU A 306 -5.76 -5.86 -14.54
C LEU A 306 -6.70 -4.88 -13.83
N CYS A 307 -6.24 -3.65 -13.57
CA CYS A 307 -7.07 -2.59 -12.99
C CYS A 307 -8.30 -2.28 -13.89
N GLU A 308 -8.07 -2.12 -15.18
CA GLU A 308 -9.14 -1.85 -16.15
C GLU A 308 -10.17 -2.99 -16.25
N ARG A 309 -9.73 -4.25 -16.18
CA ARG A 309 -10.64 -5.41 -16.14
C ARG A 309 -11.49 -5.41 -14.89
N LYS A 310 -10.91 -5.04 -13.75
CA LYS A 310 -11.62 -4.90 -12.47
C LYS A 310 -12.54 -3.68 -12.42
N GLY A 311 -12.42 -2.77 -13.38
CA GLY A 311 -13.23 -1.56 -13.42
C GLY A 311 -12.67 -0.41 -12.60
N ASP A 312 -11.48 -0.54 -12.03
CA ASP A 312 -10.81 0.53 -11.29
C ASP A 312 -9.83 1.29 -12.18
N PHE A 313 -10.18 2.52 -12.51
CA PHE A 313 -9.42 3.41 -13.37
C PHE A 313 -8.56 4.40 -12.59
N SER A 314 -8.42 4.25 -11.27
CA SER A 314 -7.81 5.26 -10.39
C SER A 314 -6.33 5.54 -10.64
N PHE A 315 -5.63 4.64 -11.34
CA PHE A 315 -4.28 4.87 -11.86
C PHE A 315 -4.21 6.03 -12.89
N VAL A 316 -5.34 6.51 -13.43
CA VAL A 316 -5.42 7.74 -14.24
C VAL A 316 -4.83 8.95 -13.51
N PHE A 317 -4.93 8.94 -12.18
CA PHE A 317 -4.41 10.01 -11.33
C PHE A 317 -2.91 9.87 -11.02
N CYS A 318 -2.15 8.99 -11.68
CA CYS A 318 -0.69 8.96 -11.55
C CYS A 318 -0.03 10.17 -12.25
N SER A 319 1.13 10.59 -11.77
CA SER A 319 1.87 11.76 -12.27
C SER A 319 2.65 11.52 -13.55
N ASN A 320 2.65 10.28 -14.06
CA ASN A 320 3.40 9.87 -15.24
C ASN A 320 2.88 10.56 -16.51
N ARG A 321 3.75 10.57 -17.53
CA ARG A 321 3.34 11.02 -18.86
C ARG A 321 2.21 10.13 -19.38
N ARG A 322 1.31 10.73 -20.15
CA ARG A 322 0.25 9.98 -20.82
C ARG A 322 0.81 9.07 -21.89
N ASP A 323 0.16 7.94 -22.08
CA ASP A 323 0.46 7.00 -23.15
C ASP A 323 0.33 7.70 -24.51
N THR A 324 1.19 7.37 -25.46
CA THR A 324 1.16 7.96 -26.81
C THR A 324 0.45 7.06 -27.82
N ARG A 325 0.08 5.84 -27.43
CA ARG A 325 -0.65 4.90 -28.28
C ARG A 325 -2.09 5.40 -28.51
N PRO A 326 -2.60 5.34 -29.75
CA PRO A 326 -3.98 5.75 -30.05
C PRO A 326 -5.01 5.05 -29.16
N GLY A 327 -5.93 5.83 -28.58
CA GLY A 327 -6.98 5.33 -27.68
C GLY A 327 -6.55 5.12 -26.22
N LEU A 328 -5.27 5.30 -25.88
CA LEU A 328 -4.74 5.11 -24.52
C LEU A 328 -4.22 6.40 -23.87
N MET A 329 -4.34 7.54 -24.55
CA MET A 329 -3.83 8.84 -24.08
C MET A 329 -4.50 9.36 -22.79
N TRP A 330 -5.56 8.72 -22.30
CA TRP A 330 -6.17 9.04 -21.00
C TRP A 330 -5.38 8.48 -19.81
N ARG A 331 -4.61 7.41 -20.00
CA ARG A 331 -3.89 6.73 -18.91
C ARG A 331 -2.39 7.06 -18.93
N PRO A 332 -1.69 6.88 -17.79
CA PRO A 332 -0.23 6.90 -17.79
C PRO A 332 0.37 5.87 -18.76
N ALA A 333 1.57 6.17 -19.29
CA ALA A 333 2.38 5.22 -20.03
C ALA A 333 2.78 4.03 -19.14
N PRO A 334 2.98 2.82 -19.72
CA PRO A 334 3.43 1.65 -18.98
C PRO A 334 4.91 1.79 -18.58
N GLU A 335 5.16 2.52 -17.52
CA GLU A 335 6.48 2.75 -16.92
C GLU A 335 6.40 2.60 -15.40
N ARG A 336 7.44 2.99 -14.66
CA ARG A 336 7.37 3.08 -13.19
C ARG A 336 6.33 4.12 -12.79
N LEU A 337 5.15 3.65 -12.41
CA LEU A 337 4.04 4.51 -12.04
C LEU A 337 4.35 5.23 -10.72
N ARG A 338 4.01 6.51 -10.68
CA ARG A 338 4.17 7.37 -9.52
C ARG A 338 2.80 7.95 -9.13
N PRO A 339 2.31 7.71 -7.91
CA PRO A 339 1.10 8.35 -7.42
C PRO A 339 1.34 9.87 -7.28
N MET A 340 0.31 10.68 -7.51
CA MET A 340 0.44 12.15 -7.41
C MET A 340 0.79 12.64 -6.00
N THR A 341 0.39 11.89 -4.98
CA THR A 341 0.76 12.09 -3.58
C THR A 341 0.86 10.74 -2.90
N ILE A 342 1.77 10.60 -1.94
CA ILE A 342 1.92 9.37 -1.14
C ILE A 342 1.11 9.45 0.17
N TRP A 343 -0.14 9.90 0.10
CA TRP A 343 -1.03 10.06 1.26
C TRP A 343 -2.18 9.07 1.26
N SER A 344 -2.53 8.55 2.45
CA SER A 344 -3.64 7.62 2.63
C SER A 344 -4.92 8.22 2.04
N SER A 345 -5.49 7.47 1.10
CA SER A 345 -6.73 7.84 0.43
C SER A 345 -7.84 6.93 0.91
N PHE A 346 -9.01 7.52 1.15
CA PHE A 346 -10.25 6.81 1.42
C PHE A 346 -11.00 6.62 0.10
N GLY A 347 -11.72 5.51 -0.03
CA GLY A 347 -12.49 5.22 -1.24
C GLY A 347 -12.23 3.81 -1.77
N LYS A 348 -13.23 3.25 -2.46
CA LYS A 348 -13.13 1.91 -3.03
C LYS A 348 -12.30 1.88 -4.31
N GLU A 349 -12.70 2.69 -5.29
CA GLU A 349 -12.10 2.69 -6.64
C GLU A 349 -12.54 3.95 -7.39
N GLN A 350 -11.90 4.22 -8.52
CA GLN A 350 -12.42 5.16 -9.52
C GLN A 350 -13.09 4.35 -10.63
N SER A 351 -14.39 4.07 -10.48
CA SER A 351 -15.12 3.26 -11.46
C SER A 351 -15.12 3.91 -12.85
N GLY A 352 -15.06 3.08 -13.89
CA GLY A 352 -15.08 3.53 -15.27
C GLY A 352 -15.18 2.39 -16.27
N PHE A 353 -15.12 2.70 -17.56
CA PHE A 353 -15.00 1.71 -18.62
C PHE A 353 -14.41 2.34 -19.89
N ARG A 354 -13.74 1.51 -20.69
CA ARG A 354 -13.21 1.90 -22.00
C ARG A 354 -14.35 2.12 -23.00
N VAL A 355 -14.18 3.12 -23.86
CA VAL A 355 -15.04 3.37 -25.03
C VAL A 355 -14.16 3.52 -26.28
N ASP A 356 -14.78 3.46 -27.46
CA ASP A 356 -14.06 3.69 -28.72
C ASP A 356 -13.35 5.06 -28.66
N GLY A 357 -12.02 5.01 -28.75
CA GLY A 357 -11.18 6.20 -28.71
C GLY A 357 -11.06 6.87 -27.33
N GLY A 358 -11.36 6.20 -26.21
CA GLY A 358 -11.12 6.80 -24.89
C GLY A 358 -11.70 6.06 -23.68
N VAL A 359 -12.14 6.83 -22.67
CA VAL A 359 -12.62 6.31 -21.38
C VAL A 359 -13.80 7.13 -20.84
N ILE A 360 -14.68 6.47 -20.09
CA ILE A 360 -15.68 7.13 -19.24
C ILE A 360 -15.32 6.84 -17.79
N LEU A 361 -15.13 7.90 -17.00
CA LEU A 361 -14.94 7.83 -15.55
C LEU A 361 -16.25 8.21 -14.86
N LYS A 362 -16.73 7.37 -13.95
CA LYS A 362 -17.96 7.62 -13.19
C LYS A 362 -17.65 8.41 -11.93
N ASP A 363 -18.69 8.93 -11.31
CA ASP A 363 -18.57 9.54 -10.00
C ASP A 363 -17.48 10.64 -9.92
N MET A 364 -17.44 11.50 -10.95
CA MET A 364 -16.53 12.64 -11.04
C MET A 364 -17.29 13.93 -10.71
N TYR A 365 -16.61 14.95 -10.18
CA TYR A 365 -17.19 16.26 -9.92
C TYR A 365 -16.42 17.33 -10.70
N ARG A 366 -17.13 18.13 -11.49
CA ARG A 366 -16.57 19.25 -12.23
C ARG A 366 -16.48 20.46 -11.31
N LEU A 367 -15.28 21.00 -11.12
CA LEU A 367 -15.07 22.21 -10.32
C LEU A 367 -15.69 23.45 -10.98
N THR A 368 -16.11 24.40 -10.16
CA THR A 368 -16.71 25.66 -10.59
C THR A 368 -15.65 26.75 -10.66
N ARG A 369 -15.52 27.39 -11.82
CA ARG A 369 -14.54 28.46 -12.00
C ARG A 369 -14.88 29.65 -11.09
N THR A 370 -13.85 30.20 -10.46
CA THR A 370 -13.90 31.50 -9.77
C THR A 370 -12.75 32.36 -10.27
N THR A 371 -12.93 33.68 -10.30
CA THR A 371 -11.91 34.63 -10.77
C THR A 371 -11.27 35.42 -9.66
N SER A 372 -11.75 35.32 -8.42
CA SER A 372 -11.44 36.36 -7.43
C SER A 372 -11.35 35.85 -6.00
N GLU A 373 -12.25 34.97 -5.55
CA GLU A 373 -12.30 34.59 -4.14
C GLU A 373 -12.75 33.13 -3.97
N ILE A 374 -12.21 32.49 -2.93
CA ILE A 374 -12.74 31.26 -2.33
C ILE A 374 -13.59 31.71 -1.13
N GLU A 375 -14.76 31.08 -0.93
CA GLU A 375 -15.59 31.36 0.24
C GLU A 375 -14.80 31.19 1.56
N GLU A 376 -14.98 32.11 2.50
CA GLU A 376 -14.26 32.09 3.78
C GLU A 376 -14.44 30.79 4.56
N THR A 377 -15.63 30.18 4.45
CA THR A 377 -15.96 28.87 5.01
C THR A 377 -15.07 27.75 4.46
N VAL A 378 -14.87 27.72 3.15
CA VAL A 378 -13.99 26.75 2.47
C VAL A 378 -12.54 26.99 2.87
N MET A 379 -12.09 28.25 2.94
CA MET A 379 -10.75 28.60 3.40
C MET A 379 -10.50 28.15 4.84
N ASN A 380 -11.45 28.39 5.76
CA ASN A 380 -11.34 27.95 7.15
C ASN A 380 -11.32 26.41 7.27
N ALA A 381 -12.11 25.71 6.46
CA ALA A 381 -12.10 24.25 6.42
C ALA A 381 -10.75 23.71 5.92
N LEU A 382 -10.19 24.29 4.85
CA LEU A 382 -8.86 23.99 4.34
C LEU A 382 -7.79 24.20 5.41
N TRP A 383 -7.84 25.35 6.10
CA TRP A 383 -6.91 25.73 7.15
C TRP A 383 -6.83 24.67 8.26
N LYS A 384 -8.01 24.24 8.72
CA LYS A 384 -8.16 23.22 9.76
C LYS A 384 -7.69 21.84 9.28
N LYS A 385 -8.04 21.44 8.06
CA LYS A 385 -7.67 20.13 7.49
C LYS A 385 -6.15 19.98 7.33
N LEU A 386 -5.47 21.04 6.90
CA LEU A 386 -4.01 21.06 6.70
C LEU A 386 -3.22 21.39 7.96
N ARG A 387 -3.91 21.69 9.08
CA ARG A 387 -3.32 22.00 10.39
C ARG A 387 -2.28 23.13 10.31
N PHE A 388 -2.60 24.17 9.55
CA PHE A 388 -1.74 25.35 9.52
C PHE A 388 -1.81 26.12 10.85
N PRO A 389 -0.71 26.78 11.25
CA PRO A 389 -0.73 27.66 12.42
C PRO A 389 -1.70 28.83 12.20
N ASP A 390 -2.26 29.36 13.28
CA ASP A 390 -3.08 30.56 13.20
C ASP A 390 -2.20 31.75 12.76
N TYR A 391 -2.60 32.41 11.68
CA TYR A 391 -1.93 33.64 11.28
C TYR A 391 -2.31 34.79 12.21
N LYS A 392 -1.32 35.68 12.45
CA LYS A 392 -1.56 36.93 13.18
C LYS A 392 -2.41 37.93 12.37
N GLU A 393 -2.36 37.84 11.05
CA GLU A 393 -3.10 38.66 10.09
C GLU A 393 -3.77 37.76 9.03
N LYS A 394 -4.83 38.22 8.37
CA LYS A 394 -5.51 37.39 7.35
C LYS A 394 -4.55 37.16 6.16
N PRO A 395 -4.20 35.91 5.83
CA PRO A 395 -3.27 35.64 4.74
C PRO A 395 -3.89 35.97 3.38
N THR A 396 -3.04 36.33 2.43
CA THR A 396 -3.37 36.43 1.02
C THR A 396 -3.60 35.03 0.42
N LEU A 397 -4.32 34.96 -0.71
CA LEU A 397 -4.50 33.70 -1.45
C LEU A 397 -3.17 33.13 -1.95
N GLU A 398 -2.21 33.99 -2.28
CA GLU A 398 -0.87 33.58 -2.69
C GLU A 398 -0.10 32.91 -1.56
N GLU A 399 -0.12 33.49 -0.37
CA GLU A 399 0.48 32.88 0.84
C GLU A 399 -0.16 31.52 1.14
N VAL A 400 -1.49 31.43 1.10
CA VAL A 400 -2.18 30.15 1.32
C VAL A 400 -1.80 29.12 0.25
N GLY A 401 -1.81 29.51 -1.03
CA GLY A 401 -1.41 28.61 -2.12
C GLY A 401 0.03 28.11 -1.98
N GLY A 402 0.94 29.00 -1.53
CA GLY A 402 2.33 28.65 -1.23
C GLY A 402 2.47 27.66 -0.08
N ASP A 403 1.72 27.86 1.02
CA ASP A 403 1.69 26.95 2.16
C ASP A 403 1.12 25.57 1.82
N VAL A 404 0.03 25.55 1.04
CA VAL A 404 -0.57 24.31 0.53
C VAL A 404 0.44 23.56 -0.33
N LEU A 405 1.11 24.25 -1.26
CA LEU A 405 2.16 23.65 -2.07
C LEU A 405 3.28 23.08 -1.20
N ALA A 406 3.74 23.83 -0.19
CA ALA A 406 4.77 23.36 0.73
C ALA A 406 4.35 22.06 1.45
N ARG A 407 3.09 21.96 1.87
CA ARG A 407 2.54 20.72 2.45
C ARG A 407 2.46 19.59 1.43
N LEU A 408 2.01 19.87 0.20
CA LEU A 408 1.97 18.86 -0.87
C LEU A 408 3.37 18.33 -1.20
N ARG A 409 4.42 19.17 -1.16
CA ARG A 409 5.80 18.72 -1.36
C ARG A 409 6.26 17.73 -0.28
N VAL A 410 5.77 17.86 0.96
CA VAL A 410 6.02 16.86 2.03
C VAL A 410 5.31 15.53 1.72
N MET A 411 4.27 15.54 0.89
CA MET A 411 3.58 14.34 0.40
C MET A 411 4.13 13.83 -0.96
N ASP A 412 5.37 14.19 -1.30
CA ASP A 412 6.04 13.87 -2.57
C ASP A 412 5.35 14.35 -3.85
N TYR A 413 4.46 15.34 -3.76
CA TYR A 413 3.92 15.99 -4.95
C TYR A 413 5.05 16.62 -5.77
N THR A 414 5.19 16.22 -7.04
CA THR A 414 6.22 16.72 -7.97
C THR A 414 5.69 17.57 -9.11
N GLY A 415 4.40 17.88 -9.12
CA GLY A 415 3.79 18.68 -10.18
C GLY A 415 4.17 20.16 -10.15
N SER A 416 3.42 20.95 -10.91
CA SER A 416 3.60 22.39 -11.05
C SER A 416 3.53 23.12 -9.70
N SER A 417 4.34 24.18 -9.57
CA SER A 417 4.22 25.16 -8.48
C SER A 417 3.09 26.16 -8.71
N VAL A 418 2.58 26.27 -9.94
CA VAL A 418 1.47 27.14 -10.29
C VAL A 418 0.17 26.39 -10.09
N TYR A 419 -0.68 26.91 -9.20
CA TYR A 419 -2.02 26.38 -8.96
C TYR A 419 -3.07 27.14 -9.77
N SER A 420 -4.25 26.52 -9.91
CA SER A 420 -5.46 27.17 -10.42
C SER A 420 -6.48 27.33 -9.30
N LEU A 421 -7.12 28.50 -9.24
CA LEU A 421 -8.13 28.83 -8.25
C LEU A 421 -9.53 28.41 -8.73
N TRP A 422 -10.30 27.74 -7.86
CA TRP A 422 -11.66 27.27 -8.11
C TRP A 422 -12.54 27.62 -6.91
N ALA A 423 -13.86 27.70 -7.11
CA ALA A 423 -14.78 28.10 -6.05
C ALA A 423 -14.68 27.17 -4.82
N GLU A 424 -14.37 25.90 -5.06
CA GLU A 424 -14.25 24.85 -4.05
C GLU A 424 -12.83 24.74 -3.44
N GLY A 425 -11.82 25.42 -4.00
CA GLY A 425 -10.45 25.35 -3.48
C GLY A 425 -9.36 25.53 -4.54
N PHE A 426 -8.22 24.88 -4.30
CA PHE A 426 -7.02 24.97 -5.13
C PHE A 426 -6.81 23.69 -5.93
N PHE A 427 -6.46 23.81 -7.20
CA PHE A 427 -6.02 22.68 -8.02
C PHE A 427 -4.55 22.83 -8.41
N PHE A 428 -3.74 21.82 -8.08
CA PHE A 428 -2.31 21.75 -8.34
C PHE A 428 -2.05 20.72 -9.46
N PRO A 429 -1.84 21.18 -10.71
CA PRO A 429 -1.69 20.30 -11.86
C PRO A 429 -0.26 19.77 -11.99
N GLN A 430 -0.10 18.58 -12.57
CA GLN A 430 1.21 17.99 -12.81
C GLN A 430 2.08 18.85 -13.76
N HIS A 431 1.47 19.55 -14.71
CA HIS A 431 2.10 20.51 -15.60
C HIS A 431 1.33 21.82 -15.59
N GLU A 432 2.00 22.94 -15.89
CA GLU A 432 1.34 24.24 -15.97
C GLU A 432 0.19 24.21 -16.99
N LEU A 433 -0.97 24.69 -16.55
CA LEU A 433 -2.16 24.76 -17.41
C LEU A 433 -2.07 26.03 -18.26
N PRO A 434 -2.48 25.98 -19.54
CA PRO A 434 -2.57 27.19 -20.33
C PRO A 434 -3.58 28.15 -19.71
N SER A 435 -3.30 29.44 -19.87
CA SER A 435 -4.28 30.47 -19.51
C SER A 435 -5.54 30.27 -20.34
N ASN A 436 -6.67 30.17 -19.66
CA ASN A 436 -7.95 30.01 -20.34
C ASN A 436 -8.28 31.30 -21.11
N ASN A 437 -8.17 31.23 -22.43
CA ASN A 437 -8.29 32.36 -23.36
C ASN A 437 -9.11 31.94 -24.60
N ASP A 438 -9.02 32.70 -25.69
CA ASP A 438 -9.71 32.38 -26.93
C ASP A 438 -9.14 31.13 -27.62
N ASP A 439 -7.95 30.66 -27.24
CA ASP A 439 -7.24 29.52 -27.84
C ASP A 439 -7.43 28.21 -27.04
N PHE A 440 -7.73 28.29 -25.75
CA PHE A 440 -7.82 27.12 -24.86
C PHE A 440 -9.03 27.17 -23.91
N GLU A 441 -9.65 26.01 -23.69
CA GLU A 441 -10.61 25.76 -22.62
C GLU A 441 -10.06 24.71 -21.66
N VAL A 442 -10.05 25.04 -20.35
CA VAL A 442 -9.58 24.14 -19.28
C VAL A 442 -10.71 23.77 -18.33
N GLU A 443 -11.07 22.49 -18.25
CA GLU A 443 -12.04 21.97 -17.28
C GLU A 443 -11.33 21.13 -16.23
N ILE A 444 -11.66 21.28 -14.94
CA ILE A 444 -11.12 20.44 -13.87
C ILE A 444 -12.19 19.52 -13.33
N TRP A 445 -11.84 18.24 -13.23
CA TRP A 445 -12.68 17.18 -12.71
C TRP A 445 -11.95 16.45 -11.60
N ILE A 446 -12.60 16.25 -10.45
CA ILE A 446 -12.05 15.55 -9.30
C ILE A 446 -12.81 14.25 -9.05
N SER A 447 -12.13 13.26 -8.50
CA SER A 447 -12.79 12.03 -8.04
C SER A 447 -13.75 12.35 -6.90
N THR A 448 -14.92 11.70 -6.90
CA THR A 448 -15.82 11.75 -5.74
C THR A 448 -15.71 10.52 -4.85
N THR A 449 -15.15 9.44 -5.36
CA THR A 449 -15.00 8.16 -4.67
C THR A 449 -13.67 8.03 -3.97
N ILE A 450 -12.59 8.59 -4.53
CA ILE A 450 -11.25 8.61 -3.94
C ILE A 450 -11.00 9.98 -3.34
N GLN A 451 -10.64 10.01 -2.05
CA GLN A 451 -10.51 11.24 -1.28
C GLN A 451 -9.32 11.17 -0.34
N TRP A 452 -8.66 12.30 -0.14
CA TRP A 452 -7.75 12.52 0.97
C TRP A 452 -8.45 13.32 2.06
N ALA A 453 -7.88 13.35 3.26
CA ALA A 453 -8.40 14.17 4.36
C ALA A 453 -8.51 15.68 4.01
N PHE A 454 -7.75 16.14 3.01
CA PHE A 454 -7.66 17.54 2.59
C PHE A 454 -8.22 17.82 1.18
N GLY A 455 -8.69 16.80 0.45
CA GLY A 455 -9.08 16.99 -0.94
C GLY A 455 -9.27 15.69 -1.72
N ALA A 456 -8.95 15.70 -3.02
CA ALA A 456 -9.12 14.54 -3.90
C ALA A 456 -8.16 14.60 -5.09
N PRO A 457 -7.81 13.45 -5.70
CA PRO A 457 -7.14 13.46 -6.99
C PRO A 457 -8.09 13.96 -8.08
N GLY A 458 -7.53 14.58 -9.11
CA GLY A 458 -8.30 15.08 -10.24
C GLY A 458 -7.50 15.15 -11.54
N VAL A 459 -8.20 15.56 -12.60
CA VAL A 459 -7.65 15.72 -13.94
C VAL A 459 -8.13 17.06 -14.52
N ALA A 460 -7.20 17.77 -15.16
CA ALA A 460 -7.50 18.86 -16.05
C ALA A 460 -7.68 18.32 -17.46
N ILE A 461 -8.72 18.80 -18.14
CA ILE A 461 -8.95 18.57 -19.56
C ILE A 461 -8.70 19.89 -20.28
N VAL A 462 -7.67 19.92 -21.12
CA VAL A 462 -7.30 21.07 -21.93
C VAL A 462 -7.76 20.83 -23.36
N LYS A 463 -8.64 21.69 -23.87
CA LYS A 463 -9.16 21.66 -25.24
C LYS A 463 -8.66 22.89 -25.99
N SER A 464 -8.07 22.72 -27.16
CA SER A 464 -7.75 23.87 -28.03
C SER A 464 -9.00 24.30 -28.82
N LYS A 465 -9.19 25.60 -28.97
CA LYS A 465 -10.32 26.24 -29.66
C LYS A 465 -10.03 26.59 -31.13
N GLY A 466 -8.89 26.14 -31.69
CA GLY A 466 -8.43 26.49 -33.03
C GLY A 466 -9.25 25.90 -34.20
N ASP A 467 -9.33 26.68 -35.29
CA ASP A 467 -10.11 26.52 -36.53
C ASP A 467 -10.46 25.07 -36.96
N GLY A 468 -11.62 24.57 -36.52
CA GLY A 468 -12.38 23.51 -37.19
C GLY A 468 -11.79 22.09 -37.16
N MET A 469 -10.55 21.88 -36.70
CA MET A 469 -10.04 20.55 -36.35
C MET A 469 -10.15 20.36 -34.84
N LEU A 470 -10.91 19.36 -34.42
CA LEU A 470 -10.93 18.88 -33.03
C LEU A 470 -9.52 18.43 -32.66
N ILE A 471 -8.75 19.31 -32.01
CA ILE A 471 -7.47 18.94 -31.43
C ILE A 471 -7.78 18.07 -30.22
N GLN A 472 -7.11 16.92 -30.19
CA GLN A 472 -7.15 15.92 -29.15
C GLN A 472 -7.04 16.56 -27.75
N PRO A 473 -7.98 16.31 -26.81
CA PRO A 473 -7.90 16.88 -25.48
C PRO A 473 -6.64 16.36 -24.76
N GLU A 474 -5.91 17.26 -24.12
CA GLU A 474 -4.80 16.89 -23.25
C GLU A 474 -5.33 16.68 -21.82
N LEU A 475 -4.90 15.59 -21.18
CA LEU A 475 -5.33 15.21 -19.85
C LEU A 475 -4.17 15.29 -18.85
N ILE A 476 -4.23 16.27 -17.95
CA ILE A 476 -3.17 16.59 -17.00
C ILE A 476 -3.66 16.21 -15.59
N PRO A 477 -3.04 15.21 -14.91
CA PRO A 477 -3.42 14.85 -13.54
C PRO A 477 -3.08 15.99 -12.58
N GLY A 478 -3.73 16.03 -11.43
CA GLY A 478 -3.43 17.00 -10.39
C GLY A 478 -4.06 16.68 -9.05
N VAL A 479 -3.69 17.48 -8.06
CA VAL A 479 -4.14 17.39 -6.68
C VAL A 479 -5.12 18.53 -6.43
N PHE A 480 -6.36 18.20 -6.09
CA PHE A 480 -7.31 19.18 -5.58
C PHE A 480 -7.22 19.24 -4.06
N VAL A 481 -7.13 20.46 -3.53
CA VAL A 481 -7.12 20.77 -2.10
C VAL A 481 -8.28 21.72 -1.85
N GLY A 482 -9.33 21.24 -1.19
CA GLY A 482 -10.56 22.00 -1.05
C GLY A 482 -11.57 21.38 -0.09
N ASP A 483 -12.69 22.06 0.06
CA ASP A 483 -13.87 21.47 0.69
C ASP A 483 -14.84 21.01 -0.39
N LYS A 484 -15.33 19.79 -0.24
CA LYS A 484 -16.21 19.21 -1.25
C LYS A 484 -17.65 19.28 -0.76
N ILE A 485 -18.49 19.90 -1.58
CA ILE A 485 -19.93 19.98 -1.40
C ILE A 485 -20.61 19.01 -2.41
N ALA A 486 -21.39 18.06 -1.89
CA ALA A 486 -22.48 17.29 -2.53
C ALA A 486 -22.23 15.93 -3.27
N SER A 487 -22.64 14.87 -2.56
CA SER A 487 -23.55 13.72 -2.82
C SER A 487 -23.97 13.17 -4.21
N SER A 488 -23.57 13.70 -5.37
CA SER A 488 -23.84 12.98 -6.64
C SER A 488 -22.75 13.22 -7.67
N GLY A 489 -21.97 12.18 -7.96
CA GLY A 489 -20.97 12.24 -9.00
C GLY A 489 -21.59 12.18 -10.40
N MET A 490 -20.90 12.78 -11.35
CA MET A 490 -21.24 12.84 -12.78
C MET A 490 -20.32 11.88 -13.57
N GLU A 491 -20.67 11.61 -14.83
CA GLU A 491 -19.78 10.90 -15.73
C GLU A 491 -18.88 11.89 -16.49
N LEU A 492 -17.58 11.66 -16.41
CA LEU A 492 -16.59 12.34 -17.24
C LEU A 492 -16.27 11.47 -18.45
N ARG A 493 -16.56 11.98 -19.64
CA ARG A 493 -16.25 11.32 -20.91
C ARG A 493 -15.04 11.96 -21.57
N ILE A 494 -14.01 11.17 -21.82
CA ILE A 494 -12.78 11.61 -22.50
C ILE A 494 -12.63 10.74 -23.75
N VAL A 495 -12.79 11.37 -24.93
CA VAL A 495 -12.73 10.70 -26.23
C VAL A 495 -11.90 11.55 -27.18
N TRP A 496 -11.04 10.89 -27.96
CA TRP A 496 -10.10 11.49 -28.91
C TRP A 496 -10.55 11.41 -30.35
#